data_AF-A0A4Y8Z6A6-F1
#
_entry.id   AF-A0A4Y8Z6A6-F1
#
_cell.length_a   1.000
_cell.length_b   1.000
_cell.length_c   1.000
_cell.angle_alpha   90.00
_cell.angle_beta   90.00
_cell.angle_gamma   90.00
#
_symmetry.space_group_name_H-M   'P 1'
#
loop_
_entity.id
_entity.type
_entity.pdbx_description
1 polymer ?
#
loop_
_entity_poly.entity_id
_entity_poly.type
_entity_poly.pdbx_seq_one_letter_code
_entity_poly.pdbx_strand_id
1 'polypeptide(L)'
;MSESDTQGTASDLQVLNEVLAAVVGRPRLAPVAAAASALAAELGTAEPEPAGPDRGVPPGTVPDVDFPQVTKPRIDQPLGDPPPGAPLGGTVPGVIDAELVDDLPVGVGGGYVGGATTGDFTDSGVPTWDGVREKVEHRSGTALGAEELDRESRAGQDLDEQWNDRQEAGRKKLDEIRRSMGNS
;
A
#
# COMPACT_ATOMS: atom_id res chain seq x y z
N MET A 1 36.14 33.12 32.61
CA MET A 1 34.75 33.59 32.41
C MET A 1 34.53 33.74 30.93
N SER A 2 33.58 32.98 30.40
CA SER A 2 33.09 32.90 29.00
C SER A 2 33.51 31.61 28.28
N GLU A 3 32.96 30.50 28.76
CA GLU A 3 32.62 29.35 27.93
C GLU A 3 31.13 29.48 27.59
N SER A 4 30.81 29.58 26.31
CA SER A 4 29.49 29.24 25.78
C SER A 4 29.64 28.92 24.29
N ASP A 5 30.43 27.89 24.00
CA ASP A 5 30.33 27.11 22.77
C ASP A 5 29.21 26.08 22.96
N THR A 6 28.08 26.29 22.25
CA THR A 6 27.18 25.28 21.66
C THR A 6 25.88 25.96 21.27
N GLN A 7 25.88 26.63 20.12
CA GLN A 7 24.63 27.00 19.45
C GLN A 7 24.06 25.73 18.83
N GLY A 8 23.46 24.89 19.68
CA GLY A 8 22.68 23.74 19.25
C GLY A 8 21.62 24.22 18.28
N THR A 9 21.55 23.59 17.11
CA THR A 9 20.44 23.75 16.18
C THR A 9 19.14 23.58 16.94
N ALA A 10 18.30 24.62 17.00
CA ALA A 10 17.02 24.57 17.70
C ALA A 10 16.21 23.36 17.20
N SER A 11 15.54 22.64 18.11
CA SER A 11 14.71 21.50 17.70
C SER A 11 13.55 21.98 16.84
N ASP A 12 13.07 21.15 15.91
CA ASP A 12 11.98 21.52 14.99
C ASP A 12 10.72 21.97 15.75
N LEU A 13 10.44 21.36 16.90
CA LEU A 13 9.37 21.79 17.81
C LEU A 13 9.57 23.21 18.35
N GLN A 14 10.80 23.58 18.68
CA GLN A 14 11.12 24.91 19.17
C GLN A 14 10.93 25.96 18.07
N VAL A 15 11.35 25.65 16.85
CA VAL A 15 11.16 26.51 15.67
C VAL A 15 9.67 26.72 15.38
N LEU A 16 8.87 25.65 15.41
CA LEU A 16 7.44 25.72 15.15
C LEU A 16 6.68 26.54 16.20
N ASN A 17 7.06 26.43 17.48
CA ASN A 17 6.48 27.24 18.55
C ASN A 17 6.79 28.73 18.39
N GLU A 18 7.99 29.08 17.93
CA GLU A 18 8.37 30.47 17.63
C GLU A 18 7.57 31.03 16.44
N VAL A 19 7.41 30.24 15.37
CA VAL A 19 6.57 30.60 14.21
C VAL A 19 5.11 30.82 14.63
N LEU A 20 4.55 29.95 15.47
CA LEU A 20 3.20 30.11 15.99
C LEU A 20 3.05 31.44 16.76
N ALA A 21 4.00 31.73 17.67
CA ALA A 21 3.99 32.99 18.42
C ALA A 21 4.08 34.23 17.52
N ALA A 22 4.87 34.17 16.43
CA ALA A 22 5.03 35.27 15.49
C ALA A 22 3.78 35.53 14.61
N VAL A 23 2.94 34.51 14.42
CA VAL A 23 1.80 34.54 13.49
C VAL A 23 0.46 34.77 14.18
N VAL A 24 0.37 34.54 15.50
CA VAL A 24 -0.85 34.78 16.30
C VAL A 24 -1.41 36.20 16.06
N GLY A 25 -2.72 36.27 15.80
CA GLY A 25 -3.44 37.53 15.60
C GLY A 25 -3.32 38.14 14.19
N ARG A 26 -2.62 37.49 13.25
CA ARG A 26 -2.48 37.97 11.86
C ARG A 26 -3.40 37.17 10.91
N PRO A 27 -4.59 37.68 10.53
CA PRO A 27 -5.58 36.90 9.79
C PRO A 27 -5.10 36.48 8.39
N ARG A 28 -4.26 37.29 7.74
CA ARG A 28 -3.66 36.94 6.44
C ARG A 28 -2.67 35.76 6.51
N LEU A 29 -2.23 35.39 7.71
CA LEU A 29 -1.29 34.31 7.96
C LEU A 29 -1.94 33.11 8.68
N ALA A 30 -3.27 33.09 8.79
CA ALA A 30 -4.00 31.96 9.36
C ALA A 30 -3.61 30.58 8.77
N PRO A 31 -3.34 30.44 7.45
CA PRO A 31 -2.86 29.17 6.90
C PRO A 31 -1.50 28.72 7.47
N VAL A 32 -0.60 29.67 7.75
CA VAL A 32 0.72 29.37 8.31
C VAL A 32 0.61 28.93 9.77
N ALA A 33 -0.25 29.57 10.56
CA ALA A 33 -0.54 29.14 11.93
C ALA A 33 -1.15 27.73 11.95
N ALA A 34 -2.09 27.43 11.05
CA ALA A 34 -2.68 26.10 10.93
C ALA A 34 -1.62 25.04 10.59
N ALA A 35 -0.78 25.29 9.58
CA ALA A 35 0.29 24.38 9.19
C ALA A 35 1.32 24.16 10.32
N ALA A 36 1.76 25.23 10.98
CA ALA A 36 2.73 25.11 12.09
C ALA A 36 2.14 24.34 13.29
N SER A 37 0.85 24.52 13.59
CA SER A 37 0.18 23.77 14.67
C SER A 37 0.02 22.29 14.36
N ALA A 38 -0.23 21.93 13.10
CA ALA A 38 -0.33 20.53 12.67
C ALA A 38 1.02 19.83 12.77
N LEU A 39 2.09 20.46 12.29
CA LEU A 39 3.47 19.93 12.39
C LEU A 39 3.95 19.82 13.84
N ALA A 40 3.60 20.80 14.70
CA ALA A 40 3.94 20.75 16.11
C ALA A 40 3.21 19.62 16.85
N ALA A 41 1.96 19.32 16.47
CA ALA A 41 1.23 18.19 17.01
C ALA A 41 1.85 16.86 16.59
N GLU A 42 2.20 16.69 15.31
CA GLU A 42 2.85 15.49 14.79
C GLU A 42 4.18 15.18 15.49
N LEU A 43 5.03 16.20 15.65
CA LEU A 43 6.31 16.08 16.36
C LEU A 43 6.14 15.94 17.88
N GLY A 44 5.08 16.50 18.46
CA GLY A 44 4.76 16.35 19.88
C GLY A 44 4.15 14.99 20.24
N THR A 45 3.53 14.32 19.26
CA THR A 45 2.98 12.95 19.41
C THR A 45 4.02 11.86 19.16
N ALA A 46 5.24 12.21 18.75
CA ALA A 46 6.36 11.29 18.74
C ALA A 46 6.80 11.00 20.18
N GLU A 47 6.06 10.13 20.87
CA GLU A 47 6.60 9.45 22.05
C GLU A 47 7.94 8.80 21.68
N PRO A 48 8.91 8.75 22.60
CA PRO A 48 10.13 7.99 22.37
C PRO A 48 9.74 6.51 22.25
N GLU A 49 9.67 6.00 21.02
CA GLU A 49 9.51 4.59 20.70
C GLU A 49 10.40 3.74 21.63
N PRO A 50 9.84 2.95 22.56
CA PRO A 50 10.62 2.00 23.31
C PRO A 50 11.03 0.90 22.35
N ALA A 51 12.32 0.82 22.05
CA ALA A 51 12.91 -0.27 21.29
C ALA A 51 12.52 -1.62 21.93
N GLY A 52 11.60 -2.34 21.30
CA GLY A 52 11.15 -3.67 21.69
C GLY A 52 10.38 -4.31 20.53
N PRO A 53 10.63 -5.59 20.18
CA PRO A 53 10.09 -6.18 18.98
C PRO A 53 8.65 -6.68 19.21
N ASP A 54 7.84 -6.59 18.15
CA ASP A 54 6.72 -7.47 17.80
C ASP A 54 5.33 -6.78 17.65
N ARG A 55 4.89 -6.82 16.39
CA ARG A 55 3.57 -6.63 15.77
C ARG A 55 2.43 -5.96 16.54
N GLY A 56 1.92 -4.89 15.92
CA GLY A 56 0.53 -4.45 16.06
C GLY A 56 0.10 -3.55 14.91
N VAL A 57 -0.16 -4.10 13.73
CA VAL A 57 -0.87 -3.36 12.67
C VAL A 57 -2.30 -3.11 13.17
N PRO A 58 -2.76 -1.85 13.30
CA PRO A 58 -4.12 -1.57 13.73
C PRO A 58 -5.13 -2.03 12.66
N PRO A 59 -6.29 -2.59 13.05
CA PRO A 59 -7.32 -2.97 12.10
C PRO A 59 -7.92 -1.70 11.48
N GLY A 60 -7.57 -1.39 10.23
CA GLY A 60 -8.22 -0.31 9.50
C GLY A 60 -7.46 0.29 8.33
N THR A 61 -6.13 0.15 8.26
CA THR A 61 -5.36 0.70 7.14
C THR A 61 -4.92 -0.44 6.23
N VAL A 62 -5.65 -0.63 5.12
CA VAL A 62 -5.13 -1.44 4.01
C VAL A 62 -3.84 -0.74 3.54
N PRO A 63 -2.66 -1.36 3.61
CA PRO A 63 -1.46 -0.77 3.04
C PRO A 63 -1.74 -0.48 1.57
N ASP A 64 -1.24 0.65 1.06
CA ASP A 64 -1.27 0.94 -0.37
C ASP A 64 -0.40 -0.11 -1.07
N VAL A 65 -1.03 -1.21 -1.46
CA VAL A 65 -0.39 -2.27 -2.23
C VAL A 65 -0.31 -1.72 -3.64
N ASP A 66 0.91 -1.56 -4.14
CA ASP A 66 1.16 -1.21 -5.54
C ASP A 66 0.57 -2.35 -6.38
N PHE A 67 -0.69 -2.20 -6.80
CA PHE A 67 -1.34 -3.16 -7.67
C PHE A 67 -0.50 -3.19 -8.94
N PRO A 68 0.04 -4.35 -9.37
CA PRO A 68 0.74 -4.40 -10.64
C PRO A 68 -0.21 -3.85 -11.68
N GLN A 69 0.19 -2.74 -12.32
CA GLN A 69 -0.64 -2.03 -13.28
C GLN A 69 -1.44 -3.02 -14.10
N VAL A 70 -2.77 -3.00 -13.96
CA VAL A 70 -3.63 -3.73 -14.88
C VAL A 70 -3.24 -3.21 -16.25
N THR A 71 -2.62 -4.07 -17.05
CA THR A 71 -2.45 -3.83 -18.47
C THR A 71 -3.85 -3.70 -19.02
N LYS A 72 -4.34 -2.45 -19.08
CA LYS A 72 -5.52 -2.12 -19.88
C LYS A 72 -5.22 -2.71 -21.26
N PRO A 73 -5.98 -3.69 -21.73
CA PRO A 73 -5.70 -4.27 -23.04
C PRO A 73 -5.74 -3.11 -24.04
N ARG A 74 -4.60 -2.87 -24.68
CA ARG A 74 -4.50 -1.88 -25.75
C ARG A 74 -5.33 -2.45 -26.89
N ILE A 75 -6.37 -1.72 -27.31
CA ILE A 75 -7.30 -2.15 -28.38
C ILE A 75 -6.54 -2.58 -29.65
N ASP A 76 -5.33 -2.07 -29.85
CA ASP A 76 -4.50 -2.30 -31.03
C ASP A 76 -3.50 -3.46 -30.90
N GLN A 77 -3.52 -4.26 -29.82
CA GLN A 77 -2.67 -5.45 -29.75
C GLN A 77 -3.25 -6.51 -30.69
N PRO A 78 -2.50 -6.96 -31.72
CA PRO A 78 -3.00 -8.02 -32.60
C PRO A 78 -3.21 -9.26 -31.74
N LEU A 79 -4.44 -9.76 -31.74
CA LEU A 79 -4.81 -11.03 -31.14
C LEU A 79 -3.87 -12.08 -31.72
N GLY A 80 -2.91 -12.54 -30.91
CA GLY A 80 -1.97 -13.57 -31.35
C GLY A 80 -2.75 -14.77 -31.86
N ASP A 81 -2.37 -15.30 -33.01
CA ASP A 81 -3.08 -16.41 -33.63
C ASP A 81 -3.28 -17.54 -32.61
N PRO A 82 -4.52 -18.01 -32.41
CA PRO A 82 -4.78 -19.04 -31.44
C PRO A 82 -4.04 -20.33 -31.85
N PRO A 83 -3.58 -21.13 -30.87
CA PRO A 83 -2.95 -22.40 -31.16
C PRO A 83 -3.91 -23.29 -31.99
N PRO A 84 -3.39 -24.05 -32.98
CA PRO A 84 -4.22 -24.89 -33.82
C PRO A 84 -4.93 -25.93 -32.96
N GLY A 85 -6.26 -25.85 -32.88
CA GLY A 85 -7.11 -26.69 -32.02
C GLY A 85 -8.04 -25.92 -31.07
N ALA A 86 -7.94 -24.59 -30.99
CA ALA A 86 -8.93 -23.79 -30.26
C ALA A 86 -10.29 -23.82 -30.97
N PRO A 87 -11.42 -24.03 -30.24
CA PRO A 87 -12.74 -24.02 -30.87
C PRO A 87 -13.03 -22.64 -31.47
N LEU A 88 -13.18 -22.60 -32.80
CA LEU A 88 -13.68 -21.44 -33.53
C LEU A 88 -15.18 -21.29 -33.24
N GLY A 89 -15.52 -20.62 -32.14
CA GLY A 89 -16.91 -20.44 -31.76
C GLY A 89 -17.09 -19.90 -30.35
N GLY A 90 -16.72 -18.64 -30.13
CA GLY A 90 -17.13 -17.89 -28.94
C GLY A 90 -18.07 -16.78 -29.37
N THR A 91 -19.37 -17.07 -29.45
CA THR A 91 -20.37 -15.99 -29.32
C THR A 91 -20.01 -15.19 -28.08
N VAL A 92 -19.88 -13.87 -28.22
CA VAL A 92 -19.93 -12.99 -27.04
C VAL A 92 -21.25 -13.33 -26.36
N PRO A 93 -21.29 -14.03 -25.20
CA PRO A 93 -22.56 -14.34 -24.59
C PRO A 93 -23.13 -12.99 -24.16
N GLY A 94 -24.37 -12.78 -24.58
CA GLY A 94 -25.01 -11.48 -24.62
C GLY A 94 -24.97 -10.73 -23.30
N VAL A 95 -25.29 -9.45 -23.40
CA VAL A 95 -25.86 -8.68 -22.28
C VAL A 95 -26.77 -9.63 -21.50
N ILE A 96 -26.35 -10.00 -20.29
CA ILE A 96 -27.13 -10.86 -19.42
C ILE A 96 -28.30 -9.99 -18.96
N ASP A 97 -29.49 -10.28 -19.48
CA ASP A 97 -30.71 -9.67 -18.98
C ASP A 97 -30.98 -10.29 -17.61
N ALA A 98 -30.63 -9.55 -16.56
CA ALA A 98 -30.88 -9.95 -15.19
C ALA A 98 -32.35 -9.65 -14.87
N GLU A 99 -33.23 -10.63 -15.10
CA GLU A 99 -34.58 -10.60 -14.53
C GLU A 99 -34.45 -10.53 -13.00
N LEU A 100 -35.01 -9.49 -12.39
CA LEU A 100 -35.12 -9.39 -10.95
C LEU A 100 -36.20 -10.38 -10.50
N VAL A 101 -35.78 -11.52 -9.95
CA VAL A 101 -36.67 -12.45 -9.25
C VAL A 101 -37.15 -11.76 -7.98
N ASP A 102 -38.46 -11.60 -7.83
CA ASP A 102 -39.05 -11.05 -6.60
C ASP A 102 -38.78 -11.99 -5.40
N ASP A 103 -37.98 -11.52 -4.46
CA ASP A 103 -37.77 -12.19 -3.17
C ASP A 103 -39.06 -12.13 -2.33
N LEU A 104 -39.62 -13.30 -2.03
CA LEU A 104 -40.69 -13.47 -1.05
C LEU A 104 -40.22 -12.95 0.34
N PRO A 105 -41.15 -12.44 1.17
CA PRO A 105 -40.81 -11.43 2.17
C PRO A 105 -39.83 -11.95 3.22
N VAL A 106 -38.81 -11.12 3.46
CA VAL A 106 -37.85 -11.19 4.55
C VAL A 106 -38.56 -11.51 5.87
N GLY A 107 -38.46 -12.78 6.28
CA GLY A 107 -38.84 -13.23 7.60
C GLY A 107 -37.80 -12.76 8.61
N VAL A 108 -38.20 -11.82 9.46
CA VAL A 108 -37.44 -11.35 10.62
C VAL A 108 -37.11 -12.54 11.54
N GLY A 109 -35.82 -12.82 11.70
CA GLY A 109 -35.28 -13.54 12.84
C GLY A 109 -34.56 -14.86 12.54
N GLY A 110 -33.24 -14.85 12.74
CA GLY A 110 -32.50 -16.01 13.24
C GLY A 110 -31.96 -16.98 12.20
N GLY A 111 -30.65 -16.88 11.98
CA GLY A 111 -29.83 -17.95 11.42
C GLY A 111 -29.79 -17.94 9.89
N TYR A 112 -28.58 -17.80 9.36
CA TYR A 112 -28.23 -18.30 8.03
C TYR A 112 -28.38 -19.83 8.07
N VAL A 113 -29.61 -20.31 8.02
CA VAL A 113 -29.88 -21.73 7.79
C VAL A 113 -29.38 -22.02 6.38
N GLY A 114 -28.43 -22.94 6.29
CA GLY A 114 -27.79 -23.34 5.04
C GLY A 114 -28.84 -23.71 3.99
N GLY A 115 -29.17 -22.74 3.13
CA GLY A 115 -29.64 -23.05 1.78
C GLY A 115 -28.53 -23.86 1.13
N ALA A 116 -28.90 -24.96 0.49
CA ALA A 116 -28.01 -26.00 0.01
C ALA A 116 -26.77 -25.38 -0.64
N THR A 117 -25.66 -25.32 0.10
CA THR A 117 -24.45 -24.65 -0.38
C THR A 117 -23.85 -25.54 -1.45
N THR A 118 -23.99 -25.14 -2.71
CA THR A 118 -23.19 -25.68 -3.79
C THR A 118 -21.78 -25.08 -3.66
N GLY A 119 -21.05 -25.46 -2.60
CA GLY A 119 -19.70 -24.97 -2.32
C GLY A 119 -19.59 -23.45 -2.15
N ASP A 120 -18.87 -22.80 -3.06
CA ASP A 120 -18.46 -21.40 -3.00
C ASP A 120 -19.60 -20.39 -3.13
N PHE A 121 -20.81 -20.82 -3.52
CA PHE A 121 -21.96 -19.96 -3.76
C PHE A 121 -23.25 -20.54 -3.17
N THR A 122 -24.17 -19.66 -2.78
CA THR A 122 -25.56 -20.00 -2.44
C THR A 122 -26.38 -20.27 -3.70
N ASP A 123 -27.56 -20.88 -3.55
CA ASP A 123 -28.50 -21.10 -4.67
C ASP A 123 -28.95 -19.78 -5.35
N SER A 124 -28.89 -18.64 -4.65
CA SER A 124 -29.13 -17.30 -5.19
C SER A 124 -27.92 -16.68 -5.88
N GLY A 125 -26.83 -17.43 -6.03
CA GLY A 125 -25.58 -16.99 -6.67
C GLY A 125 -24.72 -16.05 -5.81
N VAL A 126 -25.02 -15.91 -4.51
CA VAL A 126 -24.23 -15.08 -3.60
C VAL A 126 -23.02 -15.89 -3.11
N PRO A 127 -21.79 -15.38 -3.18
CA PRO A 127 -20.62 -16.07 -2.63
C PRO A 127 -20.80 -16.38 -1.14
N THR A 128 -20.46 -17.61 -0.74
CA THR A 128 -20.48 -18.00 0.66
C THR A 128 -19.27 -17.41 1.39
N TRP A 129 -19.42 -17.14 2.69
CA TRP A 129 -18.31 -16.63 3.50
C TRP A 129 -17.13 -17.60 3.53
N ASP A 130 -17.40 -18.91 3.61
CA ASP A 130 -16.37 -19.93 3.62
C ASP A 130 -15.65 -20.03 2.27
N GLY A 131 -16.35 -19.91 1.13
CA GLY A 131 -15.72 -19.88 -0.20
C GLY A 131 -14.84 -18.65 -0.43
N VAL A 132 -15.26 -17.47 0.05
CA VAL A 132 -14.41 -16.27 0.01
C VAL A 132 -13.17 -16.45 0.89
N ARG A 133 -13.32 -16.99 2.10
CA ARG A 133 -12.21 -17.27 3.01
C ARG A 133 -11.21 -18.23 2.37
N GLU A 134 -11.67 -19.36 1.86
CA GLU A 134 -10.82 -20.37 1.22
C GLU A 134 -10.06 -19.79 0.03
N LYS A 135 -10.73 -18.97 -0.80
CA LYS A 135 -10.10 -18.28 -1.94
C LYS A 135 -9.04 -17.27 -1.53
N VAL A 136 -9.28 -16.51 -0.46
CA VAL A 136 -8.29 -15.55 0.08
C VAL A 136 -7.09 -16.30 0.64
N GLU A 137 -7.31 -17.37 1.38
CA GLU A 137 -6.23 -18.19 1.95
C GLU A 137 -5.37 -18.81 0.85
N HIS A 138 -6.01 -19.38 -0.18
CA HIS A 138 -5.31 -19.97 -1.32
C HIS A 138 -4.46 -18.92 -2.07
N ARG A 139 -5.02 -17.73 -2.33
CA ARG A 139 -4.29 -16.66 -3.01
C ARG A 139 -3.14 -16.14 -2.15
N SER A 140 -3.36 -15.97 -0.85
CA SER A 140 -2.34 -15.46 0.07
C SER A 140 -1.18 -16.43 0.22
N GLY A 141 -1.46 -17.73 0.38
CA GLY A 141 -0.43 -18.77 0.40
C GLY A 141 0.37 -18.84 -0.90
N THR A 142 -0.29 -18.68 -2.05
CA THR A 142 0.38 -18.65 -3.36
C THR A 142 1.27 -17.41 -3.51
N ALA A 143 0.79 -16.23 -3.12
CA ALA A 143 1.55 -14.99 -3.23
C ALA A 143 2.85 -15.04 -2.40
N LEU A 144 2.77 -15.57 -1.18
CA LEU A 144 3.95 -15.73 -0.32
C LEU A 144 4.99 -16.69 -0.92
N GLY A 145 4.56 -17.77 -1.57
CA GLY A 145 5.46 -18.69 -2.26
C GLY A 145 6.04 -18.13 -3.56
N ALA A 146 5.27 -17.32 -4.29
CA ALA A 146 5.68 -16.74 -5.56
C ALA A 146 6.80 -15.69 -5.39
N GLU A 147 6.75 -14.87 -4.33
CA GLU A 147 7.79 -13.88 -4.07
C GLU A 147 9.17 -14.52 -3.85
N GLU A 148 9.23 -15.64 -3.14
CA GLU A 148 10.49 -16.36 -2.93
C GLU A 148 11.00 -16.97 -4.25
N LEU A 149 10.12 -17.55 -5.05
CA LEU A 149 10.49 -18.07 -6.37
C LEU A 149 10.95 -16.96 -7.32
N ASP A 150 10.33 -15.79 -7.27
CA ASP A 150 10.70 -14.64 -8.09
C ASP A 150 12.06 -14.08 -7.65
N ARG A 151 12.35 -14.05 -6.35
CA ARG A 151 13.65 -13.65 -5.80
C ARG A 151 14.76 -14.64 -6.18
N GLU A 152 14.50 -15.94 -6.09
CA GLU A 152 15.44 -16.99 -6.50
C GLU A 152 15.59 -17.09 -8.02
N SER A 153 14.66 -16.51 -8.78
CA SER A 153 14.74 -16.48 -10.24
C SER A 153 15.97 -15.70 -10.71
N ARG A 154 16.47 -16.05 -11.90
CA ARG A 154 17.58 -15.32 -12.54
C ARG A 154 17.29 -13.82 -12.69
N ALA A 155 16.06 -13.47 -13.04
CA ALA A 155 15.66 -12.08 -13.18
C ALA A 155 15.61 -11.35 -11.83
N GLY A 156 15.22 -12.02 -10.75
CA GLY A 156 15.28 -11.49 -9.38
C GLY A 156 16.72 -11.23 -8.93
N GLN A 157 17.61 -12.19 -9.14
CA GLN A 157 19.03 -12.04 -8.85
C GLN A 157 19.67 -10.88 -9.62
N ASP A 158 19.38 -10.74 -10.91
CA ASP A 158 19.88 -9.64 -11.74
C ASP A 158 19.37 -8.26 -11.24
N LEU A 159 18.13 -8.19 -10.72
CA LEU A 159 17.56 -6.95 -10.16
C LEU A 159 18.21 -6.58 -8.82
N ASP A 160 18.45 -7.55 -7.96
CA ASP A 160 19.13 -7.37 -6.67
C ASP A 160 20.57 -6.89 -6.87
N GLU A 161 21.29 -7.47 -7.84
CA GLU A 161 22.65 -7.04 -8.19
C GLU A 161 22.66 -5.58 -8.68
N GLN A 162 21.76 -5.22 -9.60
CA GLN A 162 21.63 -3.83 -10.06
C GLN A 162 21.26 -2.85 -8.95
N TRP A 163 20.46 -3.28 -7.97
CA TRP A 163 20.14 -2.47 -6.80
C TRP A 163 21.39 -2.24 -5.94
N ASN A 164 22.14 -3.31 -5.65
CA ASN A 164 23.37 -3.21 -4.87
C ASN A 164 24.39 -2.30 -5.56
N ASP A 165 24.58 -2.44 -6.87
CA ASP A 165 25.48 -1.58 -7.66
C ASP A 165 25.11 -0.09 -7.54
N ARG A 166 23.82 0.25 -7.60
CA ARG A 166 23.35 1.63 -7.40
C ARG A 166 23.63 2.13 -5.99
N GLN A 167 23.43 1.29 -4.98
CA GLN A 167 23.71 1.65 -3.59
C GLN A 167 25.20 1.88 -3.34
N GLU A 168 26.06 1.00 -3.86
CA GLU A 168 27.52 1.14 -3.77
C GLU A 168 28.03 2.38 -4.50
N ALA A 169 27.53 2.65 -5.71
CA ALA A 169 27.85 3.85 -6.46
C ALA A 169 27.45 5.12 -5.71
N GLY A 170 26.25 5.13 -5.11
CA GLY A 170 25.77 6.23 -4.27
C GLY A 170 26.68 6.46 -3.05
N ARG A 171 27.02 5.39 -2.31
CA ARG A 171 27.93 5.45 -1.16
C ARG A 171 29.30 6.00 -1.54
N LYS A 172 29.89 5.49 -2.63
CA LYS A 172 31.18 5.98 -3.14
C LYS A 172 31.13 7.47 -3.48
N LYS A 173 30.02 7.93 -4.08
CA LYS A 173 29.85 9.35 -4.42
C LYS A 173 29.73 10.23 -3.18
N LEU A 174 29.00 9.78 -2.15
CA LEU A 174 28.89 10.49 -0.88
C LEU A 174 30.24 10.58 -0.16
N ASP A 175 31.05 9.53 -0.21
CA ASP A 175 32.39 9.53 0.39
C ASP A 175 33.35 10.48 -0.33
N GLU A 176 33.24 10.60 -1.66
CA GLU A 176 33.95 11.61 -2.44
C GLU A 176 33.57 13.03 -2.01
N ILE A 177 32.26 13.31 -1.89
CA ILE A 177 31.75 14.61 -1.45
C ILE A 177 32.26 14.93 -0.03
N ARG A 178 32.17 13.98 0.92
CA ARG A 178 32.67 14.16 2.29
C ARG A 178 34.16 14.51 2.32
N ARG A 179 34.97 13.83 1.50
CA ARG A 179 36.41 14.12 1.38
C ARG A 179 36.67 15.50 0.79
N SER A 180 35.89 15.93 -0.21
CA SER A 180 36.03 17.27 -0.81
C SER A 180 35.68 18.40 0.16
N MET A 181 34.75 18.17 1.09
CA MET A 181 34.37 19.16 2.11
C MET A 181 35.31 19.19 3.31
N GLY A 182 35.91 18.06 3.70
CA GLY A 182 36.80 17.96 4.87
C GLY A 182 38.27 18.29 4.59
N ASN A 183 38.67 18.48 3.33
CA ASN A 183 40.04 18.85 2.94
C ASN A 183 40.14 20.34 2.57
N SER A 184 39.32 21.20 3.19
CA SER A 184 39.33 22.65 3.02
C SER A 184 39.37 23.39 4.35
#